data_AF-A0A7Y1YMV5-F1
#
_entry.id   AF-A0A7Y1YMV5-F1
#
_cell.length_a   1.000
_cell.length_b   1.000
_cell.length_c   1.000
_cell.angle_alpha   90.00
_cell.angle_beta   90.00
_cell.angle_gamma   90.00
#
_symmetry.space_group_name_H-M   'P 1'
#
loop_
_entity.id
_entity.type
_entity.pdbx_description
1 polymer ?
#
loop_
_entity_poly.entity_id
_entity_poly.type
_entity_poly.pdbx_seq_one_letter_code
_entity_poly.pdbx_strand_id
1 'polypeptide(L)'
;MWDVRFEEDPNDTTTNLADEIVNNLTDQDCSLVSFLFIDDGAMVVTDKISYLEINAAPSGLDVSCPTQRDNRAFFWELDGDRLTMIDENDILKTITIELENDTFITAGENINASNYTGAEAVFTKHH
;
A
#
# COMPACT_ATOMS: atom_id res chain seq x y z
N MET A 1 8.07 6.97 -8.34
CA MET A 1 6.73 6.63 -7.79
C MET A 1 6.92 5.46 -6.84
N TRP A 2 6.24 5.38 -5.69
CA TRP A 2 6.33 4.20 -4.81
C TRP A 2 5.01 3.43 -4.81
N ASP A 3 5.09 2.12 -5.02
CA ASP A 3 3.94 1.22 -5.04
C ASP A 3 3.93 0.33 -3.80
N VAL A 4 2.75 0.14 -3.18
CA VAL A 4 2.62 -0.63 -1.93
C VAL A 4 2.00 -1.98 -2.16
N ARG A 5 2.62 -2.99 -1.58
CA ARG A 5 2.11 -4.36 -1.49
C ARG A 5 2.12 -4.77 -0.03
N PHE A 6 1.12 -5.54 0.37
CA PHE A 6 1.09 -6.17 1.69
C PHE A 6 1.48 -7.64 1.51
N GLU A 7 2.54 -8.07 2.19
CA GLU A 7 3.04 -9.43 2.16
C GLU A 7 2.68 -10.12 3.48
N GLU A 8 1.91 -11.22 3.40
CA GLU A 8 1.61 -12.09 4.55
C GLU A 8 2.68 -13.20 4.67
N ASP A 9 2.73 -13.90 5.81
CA ASP A 9 3.69 -14.99 6.05
C ASP A 9 3.59 -16.05 4.93
N PRO A 10 4.67 -16.32 4.17
CA PRO A 10 4.64 -17.31 3.09
C PRO A 10 4.39 -18.75 3.57
N ASN A 11 4.41 -19.01 4.87
CA ASN A 11 4.04 -20.29 5.48
C ASN A 11 2.57 -20.35 5.91
N ASP A 12 1.81 -19.25 5.80
CA ASP A 12 0.36 -19.28 6.00
C ASP A 12 -0.30 -20.00 4.82
N THR A 13 -0.80 -21.20 5.09
CA THR A 13 -1.49 -22.03 4.08
C THR A 13 -2.95 -21.66 3.86
N THR A 14 -3.47 -20.66 4.59
CA THR A 14 -4.82 -20.17 4.36
C THR A 14 -4.82 -19.29 3.13
N THR A 15 -5.29 -19.84 2.00
CA THR A 15 -5.53 -19.04 0.80
C THR A 15 -6.64 -18.03 1.11
N ASN A 16 -6.26 -16.78 1.37
CA ASN A 16 -7.21 -15.71 1.59
C ASN A 16 -7.67 -15.18 0.23
N LEU A 17 -8.98 -15.01 0.07
CA LEU A 17 -9.57 -14.37 -1.10
C LEU A 17 -8.92 -13.00 -1.37
N ALA A 18 -8.52 -12.29 -0.32
CA ALA A 18 -7.80 -11.02 -0.43
C ALA A 18 -6.44 -11.16 -1.16
N ASP A 19 -5.68 -12.23 -0.89
CA ASP A 19 -4.36 -12.44 -1.51
C ASP A 19 -4.49 -12.78 -2.98
N GLU A 20 -5.47 -13.60 -3.34
CA GLU A 20 -5.72 -13.94 -4.74
C GLU A 20 -6.08 -12.68 -5.54
N ILE A 21 -6.86 -11.77 -4.95
CA ILE A 21 -7.20 -10.47 -5.53
C ILE A 21 -5.97 -9.57 -5.67
N VAL A 22 -5.18 -9.41 -4.61
CA VAL A 22 -4.00 -8.55 -4.62
C VAL A 22 -2.95 -9.07 -5.61
N ASN A 23 -2.73 -10.38 -5.67
CA ASN A 23 -1.80 -11.00 -6.61
C ASN A 23 -2.28 -10.81 -8.05
N ASN A 24 -3.56 -11.05 -8.33
CA ASN A 24 -4.12 -10.87 -9.67
C ASN A 24 -3.99 -9.42 -10.17
N LEU A 25 -4.17 -8.44 -9.27
CA LEU A 25 -4.00 -7.02 -9.58
C LEU A 25 -2.53 -6.64 -9.74
N THR A 26 -1.64 -7.19 -8.92
CA THR A 26 -0.19 -6.98 -9.05
C THR A 26 0.32 -7.51 -10.38
N ASP A 27 -0.13 -8.70 -10.81
CA ASP A 27 0.22 -9.29 -12.12
C ASP A 27 -0.25 -8.45 -13.31
N GLN A 28 -1.21 -7.53 -13.08
CA GLN A 28 -1.69 -6.54 -14.06
C GLN A 28 -0.99 -5.18 -13.93
N ASP A 29 0.11 -5.08 -13.18
CA ASP A 29 0.77 -3.81 -12.82
C ASP A 29 -0.20 -2.80 -12.15
N CYS A 30 -1.17 -3.30 -11.38
CA CYS A 30 -2.16 -2.48 -10.69
C CYS A 30 -1.86 -2.35 -9.19
N SER A 31 -1.30 -1.21 -8.82
CA SER A 31 -1.20 -0.80 -7.42
C SER A 31 -2.53 -0.27 -6.92
N LEU A 32 -3.03 -0.84 -5.82
CA LEU A 32 -4.24 -0.39 -5.13
C LEU A 32 -4.01 0.81 -4.24
N VAL A 33 -2.80 0.92 -3.66
CA VAL A 33 -2.36 2.09 -2.93
C VAL A 33 -0.95 2.44 -3.41
N SER A 34 -0.72 3.71 -3.73
CA SER A 34 0.60 4.21 -4.15
C SER A 34 0.92 5.52 -3.47
N PHE A 35 2.19 5.72 -3.15
CA PHE A 35 2.70 6.90 -2.46
C PHE A 35 3.68 7.62 -3.38
N LEU A 36 3.46 8.91 -3.59
CA LEU A 36 4.35 9.77 -4.35
C LEU A 36 4.96 10.79 -3.40
N PHE A 37 6.18 10.53 -2.97
CA PHE A 37 7.01 11.48 -2.24
C PHE A 37 7.58 12.52 -3.23
N ILE A 38 7.36 13.79 -2.93
CA ILE A 38 7.79 14.95 -3.71
C ILE A 38 8.91 15.66 -2.92
N ASP A 39 9.92 16.17 -3.62
CA ASP A 39 11.14 16.74 -3.04
C ASP A 39 10.90 17.97 -2.13
N ASP A 40 9.72 18.58 -2.16
CA ASP A 40 9.33 19.72 -1.32
C ASP A 40 8.75 19.31 0.04
N GLY A 41 8.78 18.02 0.38
CA GLY A 41 8.20 17.48 1.61
C GLY A 41 6.71 17.18 1.50
N ALA A 42 6.11 17.32 0.32
CA ALA A 42 4.75 16.84 0.06
C ALA A 42 4.74 15.36 -0.33
N MET A 43 3.67 14.67 0.03
CA MET A 43 3.40 13.28 -0.33
C MET A 43 1.97 13.19 -0.84
N VAL A 44 1.78 12.53 -1.98
CA VAL A 44 0.44 12.21 -2.50
C VAL A 44 0.19 10.72 -2.35
N VAL A 45 -0.87 10.37 -1.64
CA VAL A 45 -1.36 9.00 -1.53
C VAL A 45 -2.52 8.84 -2.50
N THR A 46 -2.39 7.87 -3.40
CA THR A 46 -3.49 7.42 -4.26
C THR A 46 -4.06 6.12 -3.69
N ASP A 47 -5.38 6.07 -3.51
CA ASP A 47 -6.11 4.93 -2.98
C ASP A 47 -7.19 4.51 -3.99
N LYS A 48 -7.17 3.24 -4.40
CA LYS A 48 -8.14 2.61 -5.29
C LYS A 48 -8.99 1.54 -4.60
N ILE A 49 -8.71 1.23 -3.33
CA ILE A 49 -9.32 0.09 -2.62
C ILE A 49 -10.84 0.23 -2.59
N SER A 50 -11.35 1.43 -2.29
CA SER A 50 -12.78 1.72 -2.23
C SER A 50 -13.53 1.51 -3.56
N TYR A 51 -12.79 1.40 -4.67
CA TYR A 51 -13.33 1.28 -6.03
C TYR A 51 -13.09 -0.11 -6.62
N LEU A 52 -12.64 -1.08 -5.81
CA LEU A 52 -12.51 -2.47 -6.21
C LEU A 52 -13.89 -3.08 -6.53
N GLU A 53 -13.99 -3.62 -7.74
CA GLU A 53 -15.13 -4.43 -8.16
C GLU A 53 -14.67 -5.88 -8.32
N ILE A 54 -15.23 -6.78 -7.52
CA ILE A 54 -14.90 -8.20 -7.53
C ILE A 54 -16.04 -8.95 -8.19
N ASN A 55 -15.77 -9.56 -9.35
CA ASN A 55 -16.74 -10.36 -10.08
C ASN A 55 -16.37 -11.84 -10.03
N ALA A 56 -17.38 -12.70 -9.98
CA ALA A 56 -17.18 -14.13 -10.15
C ALA A 56 -17.36 -14.51 -11.62
N ALA A 57 -16.37 -15.17 -12.20
CA ALA A 57 -16.38 -15.68 -13.57
C ALA A 57 -16.23 -17.22 -13.57
N PRO A 58 -16.60 -17.91 -14.68
CA PRO A 58 -16.41 -19.36 -14.79
C PRO A 58 -14.95 -19.83 -14.67
N SER A 59 -13.98 -18.92 -14.89
CA SER A 59 -12.54 -19.15 -14.77
C SER A 59 -11.97 -18.84 -13.40
N GLY A 60 -12.77 -18.34 -12.45
CA GLY A 60 -12.31 -17.87 -11.15
C GLY A 60 -12.80 -16.44 -10.85
N LEU A 61 -12.06 -15.72 -10.01
CA LEU A 61 -12.33 -14.30 -9.76
C LEU A 61 -11.87 -13.47 -10.95
N ASP A 62 -12.71 -12.52 -11.35
CA ASP A 62 -12.36 -11.47 -12.28
C ASP A 62 -12.32 -10.16 -11.50
N VAL A 63 -11.10 -9.65 -11.29
CA VAL A 63 -10.88 -8.36 -10.63
C VAL A 63 -10.08 -7.47 -11.55
N SER A 64 -10.73 -6.40 -11.98
CA SER A 64 -10.12 -5.37 -12.82
C SER A 64 -9.49 -4.28 -11.96
N CYS A 65 -8.38 -3.72 -12.44
CA CYS A 65 -7.78 -2.55 -11.82
C CYS A 65 -8.77 -1.37 -11.80
N PRO A 66 -9.11 -0.78 -10.64
CA PRO A 66 -10.05 0.33 -10.60
C PRO A 66 -9.51 1.55 -11.36
N THR A 67 -10.37 2.18 -12.16
CA THR A 67 -10.04 3.45 -12.84
C THR A 67 -10.32 4.66 -11.95
N GLN A 68 -11.24 4.52 -10.99
CA GLN A 68 -11.52 5.53 -9.98
C GLN A 68 -10.49 5.43 -8.85
N ARG A 69 -10.17 6.58 -8.28
CA ARG A 69 -9.16 6.71 -7.23
C ARG A 69 -9.42 7.95 -6.39
N ASP A 70 -9.12 7.84 -5.12
CA ASP A 70 -9.01 8.99 -4.23
C ASP A 70 -7.53 9.40 -4.14
N ASN A 71 -7.30 10.72 -4.10
CA ASN A 71 -5.97 11.25 -3.84
C ASN A 71 -6.02 12.09 -2.57
N ARG A 72 -5.05 11.89 -1.69
CA ARG A 72 -4.87 12.67 -0.47
C ARG A 72 -3.44 13.19 -0.40
N ALA A 73 -3.30 14.46 -0.05
CA ALA A 73 -2.01 15.08 0.15
C ALA A 73 -1.65 15.08 1.63
N PHE A 74 -0.39 14.81 1.91
CA PHE A 74 0.21 14.82 3.23
C PHE A 74 1.54 15.57 3.16
N PHE A 75 2.03 16.05 4.29
CA PHE A 75 3.44 16.36 4.43
C PHE A 75 4.16 15.15 5.01
N TRP A 76 5.44 15.01 4.67
CA TRP A 76 6.27 13.94 5.19
C TRP A 76 7.64 14.45 5.61
N GLU A 77 8.21 13.80 6.62
CA GLU A 77 9.58 13.99 7.06
C GLU A 77 10.19 12.63 7.40
N LEU A 78 11.44 12.41 7.01
CA LEU A 78 12.20 11.20 7.33
C LEU A 78 13.41 11.58 8.18
N ASP A 79 13.43 11.07 9.42
CA ASP A 79 14.57 11.18 10.34
C ASP A 79 15.07 9.77 10.69
N GLY A 80 16.20 9.38 10.11
CA GLY A 80 16.75 8.03 10.23
C GLY A 80 15.79 6.97 9.69
N ASP A 81 15.29 6.10 10.58
CA ASP A 81 14.34 5.03 10.31
C ASP A 81 12.89 5.42 10.65
N ARG A 82 12.61 6.71 10.86
CA ARG A 82 11.30 7.21 11.28
C ARG A 82 10.68 8.07 10.18
N LEU A 83 9.67 7.53 9.50
CA LEU A 83 8.82 8.30 8.60
C LEU A 83 7.67 8.93 9.39
N THR A 84 7.59 10.25 9.36
CA THR A 84 6.47 11.01 9.91
C THR A 84 5.62 11.55 8.78
N MET A 85 4.32 11.29 8.82
CA MET A 85 3.32 11.80 7.90
C MET A 85 2.37 12.74 8.65
N ILE A 86 2.01 13.85 8.03
CA ILE A 86 1.11 14.87 8.57
C ILE A 86 -0.01 15.06 7.57
N ASP A 87 -1.25 14.85 8.00
CA ASP A 87 -2.41 15.07 7.15
C ASP A 87 -2.90 16.55 7.19
N GLU A 88 -3.93 16.84 6.42
CA GLU A 88 -4.55 18.18 6.35
C GLU A 88 -5.18 18.65 7.67
N ASN A 89 -5.35 17.76 8.66
CA ASN A 89 -5.89 18.05 9.99
C ASN A 89 -4.78 18.13 11.05
N ASP A 90 -3.52 18.25 10.65
CA ASP A 90 -2.33 18.22 11.50
C ASP A 90 -2.19 16.93 12.33
N ILE A 91 -2.80 15.83 11.89
CA ILE A 91 -2.65 14.53 12.55
C ILE A 91 -1.31 13.92 12.15
N LEU A 92 -0.42 13.86 13.15
CA LEU A 92 0.89 13.24 13.05
C LEU A 92 0.79 11.72 13.17
N LYS A 93 1.35 11.02 12.19
CA LYS A 93 1.58 9.58 12.26
C LYS A 93 3.05 9.29 11.97
N THR A 94 3.76 8.80 12.99
CA THR A 94 5.14 8.35 12.85
C THR A 94 5.20 6.84 12.84
N ILE A 95 5.87 6.28 11.85
CA ILE A 95 6.06 4.84 11.68
C ILE A 95 7.55 4.54 11.55
N THR A 96 7.97 3.39 12.09
CA THR A 96 9.33 2.89 11.91
C THR A 96 9.39 2.12 10.60
N ILE A 97 10.48 2.33 9.86
CA ILE A 97 10.62 1.85 8.49
C ILE A 97 11.99 1.19 8.31
N GLU A 98 12.05 0.18 7.48
CA GLU A 98 13.28 -0.41 6.99
C GLU A 98 13.47 0.04 5.55
N LEU A 99 14.61 0.66 5.25
CA LEU A 99 14.98 1.11 3.91
C LEU A 99 16.07 0.19 3.37
N GLU A 100 15.70 -0.61 2.38
CA GLU A 100 16.62 -1.48 1.64
C GLU A 100 16.66 -1.06 0.17
N ASN A 101 17.71 -0.34 -0.22
CA ASN A 101 17.89 0.20 -1.58
C ASN A 101 16.71 1.09 -2.02
N ASP A 102 15.90 0.58 -2.96
CA ASP A 102 14.70 1.19 -3.53
C ASP A 102 13.42 0.63 -2.90
N THR A 103 13.53 -0.11 -1.80
CA THR A 103 12.43 -0.73 -1.08
C THR A 103 12.31 -0.13 0.32
N PHE A 104 11.09 0.20 0.71
CA PHE A 104 10.70 0.61 2.04
C PHE A 104 9.83 -0.50 2.61
N ILE A 105 10.01 -0.88 3.87
CA ILE A 105 9.23 -1.92 4.52
C ILE A 105 8.77 -1.40 5.88
N THR A 106 7.52 -1.66 6.24
CA THR A 106 6.99 -1.36 7.57
C THR A 106 5.93 -2.40 7.94
N ALA A 107 5.62 -2.56 9.22
CA ALA A 107 4.53 -3.45 9.64
C ALA A 107 3.18 -2.96 9.07
N GLY A 108 2.36 -3.86 8.54
CA GLY A 108 1.06 -3.55 7.95
C GLY A 108 0.10 -2.86 8.94
N GLU A 109 0.25 -3.15 10.23
CA GLU A 109 -0.50 -2.51 11.31
C GLU A 109 -0.25 -1.00 11.41
N ASN A 110 0.95 -0.57 10.98
CA ASN A 110 1.27 0.85 10.87
C ASN A 110 0.43 1.53 9.80
N ILE A 111 -0.18 0.80 8.86
CA ILE A 111 -1.16 1.34 7.91
C ILE A 111 -2.57 1.21 8.49
N ASN A 112 -2.99 -0.01 8.82
CA ASN A 112 -4.27 -0.30 9.46
C ASN A 112 -4.20 -1.61 10.28
N ALA A 113 -4.07 -1.47 11.59
CA ALA A 113 -3.99 -2.59 12.52
C ALA A 113 -5.16 -3.58 12.41
N SER A 114 -6.39 -3.11 12.16
CA SER A 114 -7.56 -4.01 12.10
C SER A 114 -7.55 -4.93 10.89
N ASN A 115 -6.88 -4.54 9.81
CA ASN A 115 -6.95 -5.22 8.52
C ASN A 115 -5.64 -5.87 8.09
N TYR A 116 -4.50 -5.44 8.63
CA TYR A 116 -3.16 -5.85 8.17
C TYR A 116 -2.28 -6.35 9.33
N THR A 117 -2.88 -6.95 10.36
CA THR A 117 -2.11 -7.58 11.44
C THR A 117 -1.32 -8.77 10.92
N GLY A 118 -0.01 -8.80 11.19
CA GLY A 118 0.89 -9.86 10.76
C GLY A 118 1.41 -9.75 9.33
N ALA A 119 1.02 -8.70 8.59
CA ALA A 119 1.51 -8.42 7.24
C ALA A 119 2.66 -7.41 7.27
N GLU A 120 3.51 -7.43 6.25
CA GLU A 120 4.48 -6.37 5.97
C GLU A 120 3.97 -5.50 4.82
N ALA A 121 4.02 -4.19 4.96
CA ALA A 121 3.76 -3.26 3.89
C ALA A 121 5.09 -2.90 3.20
N VAL A 122 5.26 -3.38 1.98
CA VAL A 122 6.45 -3.22 1.14
C VAL A 122 6.16 -2.17 0.07
N PHE A 123 6.98 -1.13 0.05
CA PHE A 123 6.87 0.00 -0.85
C PHE A 123 8.07 -0.06 -1.80
N THR A 124 7.86 -0.14 -3.11
CA THR A 124 8.96 -0.20 -4.08
C THR A 124 9.02 1.06 -4.92
N LYS A 125 10.21 1.67 -5.04
CA LYS A 125 10.44 2.84 -5.87
C LYS A 125 10.58 2.43 -7.34
N HIS A 126 9.67 2.92 -8.16
CA HIS A 126 9.76 2.87 -9.61
C HIS A 126 10.34 4.19 -10.16
N HIS A 127 11.35 4.05 -11.03
CA HIS A 127 12.02 5.14 -11.75
C HIS A 127 11.20 5.64 -12.94
#